data_AF-A0A814RM28-F1
#
_entry.id   AF-A0A814RM28-F1
#
_cell.length_a   1.000
_cell.length_b   1.000
_cell.length_c   1.000
_cell.angle_alpha   90.00
_cell.angle_beta   90.00
_cell.angle_gamma   90.00
#
_symmetry.space_group_name_H-M   'P 1'
#
loop_
_entity.id
_entity.type
_entity.pdbx_description
1 polymer ?
#
loop_
_entity_poly.entity_id
_entity_poly.type
_entity_poly.pdbx_seq_one_letter_code
_entity_poly.pdbx_strand_id
1 'polypeptide(L)'
;MVLLAASICTKAGKPLISRQFVEMSRSRIEGLLASFPKLIGAGKQHTFVETDTVRYVYQPFDKLYMVLLTTKTSNILEDLETLRLFSREIPEYCKTVDEKEIFEHAFELLAAFDEIVALGYKENVNLAQIRTYTEMDSHDERVHDAMRLCQEREAKDRMKQRAKELDLQKTCSAWWSRSKISWRTLNSPGF
;
A
#
# COMPACT_ATOMS: atom_id res chain seq x y z
N MET A 1 15.44 4.26 18.76
CA MET A 1 15.57 5.05 17.52
C MET A 1 14.17 5.46 17.10
N VAL A 2 13.92 6.72 16.77
CA VAL A 2 12.59 7.13 16.30
C VAL A 2 12.74 8.20 15.22
N LEU A 3 12.50 7.80 13.98
CA LEU A 3 12.23 8.65 12.83
C LEU A 3 10.79 9.18 12.92
N LEU A 4 10.64 10.49 12.98
CA LEU A 4 9.34 11.13 13.11
C LEU A 4 8.68 11.29 11.73
N ALA A 5 9.45 11.80 10.77
CA ALA A 5 8.98 12.06 9.41
C ALA A 5 10.13 12.09 8.42
N ALA A 6 9.84 11.73 7.17
CA ALA A 6 10.70 11.92 6.01
C ALA A 6 10.04 12.92 5.06
N SER A 7 10.80 13.86 4.51
CA SER A 7 10.23 14.92 3.67
C SER A 7 11.19 15.37 2.58
N ILE A 8 10.64 15.59 1.38
CA ILE A 8 11.33 16.27 0.30
C ILE A 8 10.83 17.71 0.29
N CYS A 9 11.74 18.67 0.43
CA CYS A 9 11.39 20.09 0.45
C CYS A 9 12.26 20.91 -0.49
N THR A 10 11.76 22.08 -0.89
CA THR A 10 12.54 23.04 -1.66
C THR A 10 13.59 23.72 -0.77
N LYS A 11 14.55 24.44 -1.37
CA LYS A 11 15.52 25.25 -0.60
C LYS A 11 14.87 26.37 0.22
N ALA A 12 13.63 26.73 -0.10
CA ALA A 12 12.84 27.69 0.67
C ALA A 12 12.10 27.06 1.87
N GLY A 13 12.23 25.75 2.10
CA GLY A 13 11.59 25.06 3.24
C GLY A 13 10.13 24.71 3.00
N LYS A 14 9.66 24.79 1.74
CA LYS A 14 8.32 24.35 1.36
C LYS A 14 8.35 22.83 1.15
N PRO A 15 7.56 22.03 1.89
CA PRO A 15 7.45 20.60 1.62
C PRO A 15 6.76 20.34 0.28
N LEU A 16 7.34 19.46 -0.53
CA LEU A 16 6.68 18.86 -1.70
C LEU A 16 5.94 17.60 -1.27
N ILE A 17 6.66 16.70 -0.60
CA ILE A 17 6.15 15.45 -0.06
C ILE A 17 6.63 15.34 1.38
N SER A 18 5.76 14.88 2.27
CA SER A 18 6.11 14.59 3.65
C SER A 18 5.36 13.36 4.13
N ARG A 19 6.09 12.34 4.56
CA ARG A 19 5.56 11.14 5.20
C ARG A 19 5.81 11.20 6.70
N GLN A 20 4.77 10.97 7.49
CA GLN A 20 4.84 10.89 8.95
C GLN A 20 4.81 9.43 9.39
N PHE A 21 5.79 9.01 10.18
CA PHE A 21 5.83 7.65 10.73
C PHE A 21 5.33 7.59 12.18
N VAL A 22 5.28 8.74 12.85
CA VAL A 22 4.75 8.91 14.21
C VAL A 22 3.69 10.00 14.20
N GLU A 23 2.66 9.86 15.05
CA GLU A 23 1.54 10.78 15.13
C GLU A 23 2.00 12.22 15.43
N MET A 24 1.95 13.06 14.39
CA MET A 24 2.34 14.47 14.42
C MET A 24 1.37 15.26 13.55
N SER A 25 0.95 16.44 14.02
CA SER A 25 0.07 17.29 13.21
C SER A 25 0.81 17.83 11.99
N ARG A 26 0.11 17.90 10.85
CA ARG A 26 0.63 18.47 9.60
C ARG A 26 1.19 19.89 9.80
N SER A 27 0.47 20.72 10.56
CA SER A 27 0.87 22.11 10.86
C SER A 27 2.23 22.19 11.58
N ARG A 28 2.52 21.23 12.47
CA ARG A 28 3.79 21.17 13.18
C ARG A 28 4.93 20.87 12.20
N ILE A 29 4.75 19.93 11.28
CA ILE A 29 5.79 19.55 10.32
C ILE A 29 6.05 20.66 9.31
N GLU A 30 4.99 21.26 8.76
CA GLU A 30 5.14 22.42 7.87
C GLU A 30 5.86 23.58 8.58
N GLY A 31 5.58 23.82 9.86
CA GLY A 31 6.30 24.81 10.68
C GLY A 31 7.78 24.46 10.88
N LEU A 32 8.10 23.21 11.18
CA LEU A 32 9.48 22.73 11.32
C LEU A 32 10.26 22.89 10.00
N LEU A 33 9.68 22.45 8.88
CA LEU A 33 10.29 22.55 7.55
C LEU A 33 10.41 24.01 7.05
N ALA A 34 9.46 24.88 7.37
CA ALA A 34 9.57 26.31 7.04
C ALA A 34 10.72 27.00 7.79
N SER A 35 11.04 26.54 9.00
CA SER A 35 12.16 27.07 9.80
C SER A 35 13.52 26.51 9.36
N PHE A 36 13.54 25.31 8.77
CA PHE A 36 14.73 24.54 8.42
C PHE A 36 15.77 25.32 7.58
N PRO A 37 15.43 26.03 6.49
CA PRO A 37 16.41 26.78 5.69
C PRO A 37 17.19 27.83 6.48
N LYS A 38 16.56 28.43 7.51
CA LYS A 38 17.21 29.44 8.37
C LYS A 38 18.25 28.82 9.28
N LEU A 39 18.11 27.53 9.60
CA LEU A 39 18.98 26.80 10.51
C LEU A 39 20.25 26.28 9.82
N ILE A 40 20.20 26.06 8.50
CA ILE A 40 21.29 25.44 7.73
C ILE A 40 22.51 26.35 7.59
N GLY A 41 22.36 27.69 7.67
CA GLY A 41 23.43 28.69 7.73
C GLY A 41 24.58 28.55 6.71
N ALA A 42 24.78 29.53 5.83
CA ALA A 42 25.86 29.48 4.83
C ALA A 42 27.24 29.21 5.47
N GLY A 43 27.80 28.01 5.28
CA GLY A 43 29.18 27.67 5.66
C GLY A 43 29.39 26.45 6.57
N LYS A 44 28.34 25.80 7.09
CA LYS A 44 28.51 24.56 7.87
C LYS A 44 28.27 23.31 7.01
N GLN A 45 29.31 22.52 6.77
CA GLN A 45 29.20 21.17 6.18
C GLN A 45 28.73 20.16 7.22
N HIS A 46 27.60 20.41 7.89
CA HIS A 46 26.98 19.42 8.75
C HIS A 46 25.78 18.83 8.01
N THR A 47 25.74 17.50 7.87
CA THR A 47 24.61 16.71 7.35
C THR A 47 23.44 16.61 8.33
N PHE A 48 23.54 17.31 9.46
CA PHE A 48 22.47 17.40 10.44
C PHE A 48 22.52 18.73 11.20
N VAL A 49 21.36 19.18 11.66
CA VAL A 49 21.19 20.34 12.53
C VAL A 49 20.27 19.94 13.68
N GLU A 50 20.65 20.31 14.90
CA GLU A 50 19.85 20.06 16.10
C GLU A 50 19.19 21.36 16.55
N THR A 51 17.90 21.25 16.88
CA THR A 51 17.15 22.30 17.59
C THR A 51 16.79 21.81 18.99
N ASP A 52 16.06 22.57 19.79
CA ASP A 52 15.67 22.15 21.14
C ASP A 52 14.77 20.91 21.16
N THR A 53 13.97 20.70 20.12
CA THR A 53 12.94 19.66 20.08
C THR A 53 13.25 18.49 19.15
N VAL A 54 13.84 18.76 17.98
CA VAL A 54 14.09 17.75 16.95
C VAL A 54 15.46 17.92 16.32
N ARG A 55 15.97 16.82 15.74
CA ARG A 55 17.16 16.80 14.89
C ARG A 55 16.70 16.71 13.44
N TYR A 56 17.25 17.56 12.59
CA TYR A 56 17.09 17.52 11.14
C TYR A 56 18.31 16.82 10.56
N VAL A 57 18.13 15.70 9.89
CA VAL A 57 19.17 14.99 9.15
C VAL A 57 18.86 15.18 7.67
N TYR A 58 19.77 15.76 6.90
CA TYR A 58 19.44 16.17 5.54
C TYR A 58 20.61 16.03 4.58
N GLN A 59 20.26 15.91 3.30
CA GLN A 59 21.21 16.02 2.21
C GLN A 59 20.63 16.83 1.04
N PRO A 60 21.47 17.64 0.38
CA PRO A 60 21.07 18.31 -0.84
C PRO A 60 20.80 17.29 -1.94
N PHE A 61 19.68 17.46 -2.62
CA PHE A 61 19.24 16.62 -3.74
C PHE A 61 18.94 17.57 -4.92
N ASP A 62 20.02 17.99 -5.59
CA ASP A 62 20.06 19.03 -6.62
C ASP A 62 19.42 20.39 -6.18
N LYS A 63 18.20 20.68 -6.67
CA LYS A 63 17.43 21.89 -6.32
C LYS A 63 16.57 21.71 -5.07
N LEU A 64 16.54 20.52 -4.49
CA LEU A 64 15.72 20.15 -3.36
C LEU A 64 16.58 19.68 -2.19
N TYR A 65 15.93 19.43 -1.06
CA TYR A 65 16.50 18.79 0.10
C TYR A 65 15.69 17.55 0.44
N MET A 66 16.39 16.45 0.70
CA MET A 66 15.80 15.33 1.42
C MET A 66 16.10 15.53 2.91
N VAL A 67 15.05 15.55 3.72
CA VAL A 67 15.10 15.88 5.15
C VAL A 67 14.40 14.78 5.95
N LEU A 68 15.10 14.24 6.93
CA LEU A 68 14.56 13.37 7.96
C LEU A 68 14.46 14.14 9.28
N LEU A 69 13.31 14.05 9.93
CA LEU A 69 13.09 14.56 11.27
C LEU A 69 13.23 13.42 12.26
N THR A 70 14.18 13.53 13.18
CA THR A 70 14.45 12.52 14.20
C THR A 70 14.47 13.11 15.61
N THR A 71 14.33 12.23 16.60
CA THR A 71 14.53 12.60 18.01
C THR A 71 16.02 12.73 18.33
N LYS A 72 16.37 13.56 19.31
CA LYS A 72 17.79 13.75 19.73
C LYS A 72 18.45 12.48 20.25
N THR A 73 17.65 11.59 20.83
CA THR A 73 18.07 10.28 21.34
C THR A 73 18.25 9.24 20.24
N SER A 74 17.94 9.57 18.97
CA SER A 74 18.11 8.67 17.83
C SER A 74 19.59 8.47 17.49
N ASN A 75 19.90 7.29 16.95
CA ASN A 75 21.23 6.95 16.49
C ASN A 75 21.51 7.64 15.15
N ILE A 76 22.36 8.65 15.18
CA ILE A 76 22.63 9.47 14.00
C ILE A 76 23.29 8.70 12.85
N LEU A 77 24.09 7.67 13.15
CA LEU A 77 24.74 6.87 12.10
C LEU A 77 23.70 6.08 11.30
N GLU A 78 22.71 5.54 12.00
CA GLU A 78 21.60 4.81 11.41
C GLU A 78 20.63 5.74 10.68
N ASP A 79 20.37 6.93 11.23
CA ASP A 79 19.58 7.97 10.56
C ASP A 79 20.25 8.43 9.25
N LEU A 80 21.59 8.56 9.22
CA LEU A 80 22.36 8.92 8.02
C LEU A 80 22.36 7.81 6.97
N GLU A 81 22.44 6.55 7.39
CA GLU A 81 22.32 5.40 6.49
C GLU A 81 20.92 5.35 5.86
N THR A 82 19.88 5.57 6.68
CA THR A 82 18.50 5.64 6.25
C THR A 82 18.29 6.80 5.27
N LEU A 83 18.84 7.99 5.56
CA LEU A 83 18.83 9.13 4.64
C LEU A 83 19.43 8.78 3.28
N ARG A 84 20.56 8.07 3.26
CA ARG A 84 21.19 7.61 2.01
C ARG A 84 20.30 6.63 1.25
N LEU A 85 19.62 5.72 1.94
CA LEU A 85 18.67 4.80 1.33
C LEU A 85 17.53 5.56 0.65
N PHE A 86 16.89 6.49 1.36
CA PHE A 86 15.86 7.36 0.83
C PHE A 86 16.27 8.09 -0.46
N SER A 87 17.48 8.64 -0.53
CA SER A 87 17.91 9.33 -1.76
C SER A 87 18.42 8.42 -2.86
N ARG A 88 18.66 7.14 -2.59
CA ARG A 88 18.87 6.13 -3.65
C ARG A 88 17.57 5.63 -4.23
N GLU A 89 16.48 5.67 -3.47
CA GLU A 89 15.15 5.29 -3.95
C GLU A 89 14.54 6.32 -4.90
N ILE A 90 14.73 7.63 -4.66
CA ILE A 90 14.09 8.67 -5.50
C ILE A 90 14.44 8.53 -7.01
N PRO A 91 15.72 8.32 -7.41
CA PRO A 91 16.08 8.12 -8.82
C PRO A 91 15.52 6.86 -9.47
N GLU A 92 15.01 5.89 -8.70
CA GLU A 92 14.42 4.67 -9.27
C GLU A 92 13.04 4.93 -9.87
N TYR A 93 12.33 5.94 -9.34
CA TYR A 93 11.02 6.36 -9.82
C TYR A 93 11.11 7.62 -10.69
N CYS A 94 11.96 8.58 -10.31
CA CYS A 94 12.09 9.88 -10.99
C CYS A 94 13.38 9.94 -11.83
N LYS A 95 13.28 10.18 -13.14
CA LYS A 95 14.42 10.34 -14.04
C LYS A 95 15.11 11.69 -13.87
N THR A 96 14.33 12.77 -13.67
CA THR A 96 14.85 14.07 -13.27
C THR A 96 14.32 14.47 -11.90
N VAL A 97 15.16 15.16 -11.14
CA VAL A 97 14.84 15.61 -9.77
C VAL A 97 14.21 17.00 -9.84
N ASP A 98 13.05 17.08 -10.51
CA ASP A 98 12.27 18.31 -10.61
C ASP A 98 11.01 18.22 -9.74
N GLU A 99 10.50 19.38 -9.30
CA GLU A 99 9.32 19.44 -8.44
C GLU A 99 8.10 18.75 -9.07
N LYS A 100 7.95 18.85 -10.40
CA LYS A 100 6.84 18.26 -11.13
C LYS A 100 6.88 16.73 -11.14
N GLU A 101 8.04 16.14 -11.42
CA GLU A 101 8.18 14.69 -11.53
C GLU A 101 8.01 14.00 -10.17
N ILE A 102 8.51 14.65 -9.11
CA ILE A 102 8.28 14.20 -7.73
C ILE A 102 6.79 14.23 -7.39
N PHE A 103 6.05 15.24 -7.83
CA PHE A 103 4.60 15.30 -7.64
C PHE A 103 3.86 14.21 -8.42
N GLU A 104 4.29 13.89 -9.65
CA GLU A 104 3.69 12.83 -10.46
C GLU A 104 3.87 11.45 -9.82
N HIS A 105 5.05 11.15 -9.27
CA HIS A 105 5.35 9.86 -8.61
C HIS A 105 5.20 9.90 -7.08
N ALA A 106 4.46 10.88 -6.54
CA ALA A 106 4.42 11.12 -5.11
C ALA A 106 3.91 9.92 -4.30
N PHE A 107 2.87 9.24 -4.79
CA PHE A 107 2.27 8.11 -4.09
C PHE A 107 3.16 6.86 -4.13
N GLU A 108 3.87 6.63 -5.24
CA GLU A 108 4.82 5.53 -5.38
C GLU A 108 6.01 5.72 -4.44
N LEU A 109 6.54 6.94 -4.37
CA LEU A 109 7.58 7.30 -3.41
C LEU A 109 7.10 7.14 -1.96
N LEU A 110 5.88 7.57 -1.64
CA LEU A 110 5.31 7.40 -0.30
C LEU A 110 5.15 5.92 0.09
N ALA A 111 4.74 5.07 -0.87
CA ALA A 111 4.65 3.63 -0.66
C ALA A 111 6.04 3.03 -0.39
N ALA A 112 7.03 3.35 -1.22
CA ALA A 112 8.42 2.91 -1.00
C ALA A 112 8.97 3.41 0.35
N PHE A 113 8.59 4.62 0.79
CA PHE A 113 9.02 5.19 2.07
C PHE A 113 8.46 4.41 3.26
N ASP A 114 7.25 3.88 3.16
CA ASP A 114 6.63 3.02 4.18
C ASP A 114 7.33 1.66 4.30
N GLU A 115 7.89 1.13 3.19
CA GLU A 115 8.68 -0.12 3.22
C GLU A 115 10.07 0.05 3.87
N ILE A 116 10.60 1.28 3.91
CA ILE A 116 11.90 1.57 4.54
C ILE A 116 11.76 1.78 6.05
N VAL A 117 10.67 2.42 6.49
CA VAL A 117 10.46 2.80 7.88
C VAL A 117 9.04 2.43 8.34
N ALA A 118 8.97 1.53 9.32
CA ALA A 118 7.74 1.15 9.98
C ALA A 118 7.66 1.79 11.38
N LEU A 119 6.62 2.61 11.63
CA LEU A 119 6.35 3.23 12.95
C LEU A 119 7.57 3.98 13.56
N GLY A 120 8.43 4.53 12.71
CA GLY A 120 9.62 5.28 13.09
C GLY A 120 10.87 4.44 13.32
N TYR A 121 10.82 3.13 13.06
CA TYR A 121 11.97 2.23 13.07
C TYR A 121 12.37 1.88 11.64
N LYS A 122 13.68 1.88 11.37
CA LYS A 122 14.26 1.47 10.09
C LYS A 122 14.09 -0.03 9.94
N GLU A 123 13.59 -0.46 8.79
CA GLU A 123 13.61 -1.86 8.38
C GLU A 123 14.92 -2.18 7.64
N ASN A 124 15.44 -3.39 7.82
CA ASN A 124 16.67 -3.83 7.18
C ASN A 124 16.39 -4.36 5.77
N VAL A 125 16.11 -3.44 4.86
CA VAL A 125 15.73 -3.72 3.47
C VAL A 125 16.73 -3.15 2.47
N ASN A 126 16.87 -3.83 1.32
CA ASN A 126 17.65 -3.37 0.18
C ASN A 126 16.73 -2.85 -0.94
N LEU A 127 17.27 -2.04 -1.86
CA LEU A 127 16.50 -1.43 -2.97
C LEU A 127 15.70 -2.48 -3.77
N ALA A 128 16.32 -3.64 -4.03
CA ALA A 128 15.66 -4.72 -4.77
C ALA A 128 14.45 -5.31 -4.02
N GLN A 129 14.54 -5.42 -2.69
CA GLN A 129 13.45 -5.92 -1.86
C GLN A 129 12.32 -4.89 -1.77
N ILE A 130 12.65 -3.61 -1.62
CA ILE A 130 11.68 -2.50 -1.59
C ILE A 130 10.81 -2.52 -2.85
N ARG A 131 11.42 -2.73 -4.03
CA ARG A 131 10.67 -2.89 -5.28
C ARG A 131 9.73 -4.08 -5.26
N THR A 132 10.21 -5.26 -4.87
CA THR A 132 9.37 -6.47 -4.79
C THR A 132 8.22 -6.31 -3.79
N TYR A 133 8.44 -5.62 -2.67
CA TYR A 133 7.38 -5.33 -1.69
C TYR A 133 6.36 -4.34 -2.24
N THR A 134 6.83 -3.31 -2.95
CA THR A 134 5.97 -2.32 -3.60
C THR A 134 5.15 -2.91 -4.75
N GLU A 135 5.65 -3.95 -5.43
CA GLU A 135 4.91 -4.70 -6.46
C GLU A 135 3.72 -5.49 -5.87
N MET A 136 3.77 -5.83 -4.58
CA MET A 136 2.72 -6.54 -3.84
C MET A 136 2.25 -7.86 -4.51
N ASP A 137 3.07 -8.50 -5.37
CA ASP A 137 2.72 -9.77 -6.01
C ASP A 137 2.91 -10.94 -5.04
N SER A 138 1.80 -11.39 -4.43
CA SER A 138 1.79 -12.56 -3.55
C SER A 138 1.39 -13.83 -4.31
N HIS A 139 2.22 -14.88 -4.18
CA HIS A 139 1.88 -16.22 -4.68
C HIS A 139 0.66 -16.80 -3.95
N ASP A 140 0.57 -16.58 -2.64
CA ASP A 140 -0.50 -17.14 -1.81
C ASP A 140 -1.85 -16.54 -2.18
N GLU A 141 -1.89 -15.24 -2.52
CA GLU A 141 -3.09 -14.59 -3.02
C GLU A 141 -3.56 -15.20 -4.35
N ARG A 142 -2.64 -15.41 -5.30
CA ARG A 142 -2.96 -16.05 -6.59
C ARG A 142 -3.52 -17.46 -6.43
N VAL A 143 -2.94 -18.26 -5.54
CA VAL A 143 -3.43 -19.61 -5.24
C VAL A 143 -4.82 -19.56 -4.60
N HIS A 144 -5.03 -18.64 -3.65
CA HIS A 144 -6.31 -18.46 -2.98
C HIS A 144 -7.42 -18.05 -3.96
N ASP A 145 -7.13 -17.13 -4.88
CA ASP A 145 -8.09 -16.69 -5.89
C ASP A 145 -8.44 -17.81 -6.87
N ALA A 146 -7.46 -18.61 -7.30
CA ALA A 146 -7.70 -19.79 -8.13
C ALA A 146 -8.60 -20.81 -7.43
N MET A 147 -8.36 -21.05 -6.13
CA MET A 147 -9.19 -21.94 -5.32
C MET A 147 -10.62 -21.41 -5.20
N ARG A 148 -10.81 -20.11 -4.93
CA ARG A 148 -12.13 -19.47 -4.85
C ARG A 148 -12.89 -19.61 -6.17
N LEU A 149 -12.25 -19.33 -7.30
CA LEU A 149 -12.83 -19.49 -8.63
C LEU A 149 -13.24 -20.94 -8.92
N CYS A 150 -12.42 -21.92 -8.50
CA CYS A 150 -12.74 -23.32 -8.66
C CYS A 150 -13.99 -23.70 -7.84
N GLN A 151 -14.02 -23.30 -6.56
CA GLN A 151 -15.16 -23.54 -5.67
C GLN A 151 -16.45 -22.92 -6.20
N GLU A 152 -16.38 -21.70 -6.73
CA GLU A 152 -17.54 -21.02 -7.34
C GLU A 152 -18.05 -21.76 -8.59
N ARG A 153 -17.14 -22.23 -9.46
CA ARG A 153 -17.50 -23.02 -10.65
C ARG A 153 -18.15 -24.33 -10.25
N GLU A 154 -17.54 -25.07 -9.32
CA GLU A 154 -18.10 -26.31 -8.80
C GLU A 154 -19.47 -26.09 -8.16
N ALA A 155 -19.65 -25.01 -7.39
CA ALA A 155 -20.94 -24.68 -6.80
C ALA A 155 -22.00 -24.41 -7.89
N LYS A 156 -21.66 -23.64 -8.94
CA LYS A 156 -22.57 -23.37 -10.06
C LYS A 156 -22.93 -24.63 -10.83
N ASP A 157 -21.98 -25.53 -11.06
CA ASP A 157 -22.23 -26.78 -11.80
C ASP A 157 -23.07 -27.76 -10.96
N ARG A 158 -22.80 -27.87 -9.65
CA ARG A 158 -23.66 -28.62 -8.72
C ARG A 158 -25.08 -28.06 -8.67
N MET A 159 -25.24 -26.74 -8.68
CA MET A 159 -26.57 -26.11 -8.73
C MET A 159 -27.30 -26.46 -10.04
N LYS A 160 -26.63 -26.40 -11.19
CA LYS A 160 -27.23 -26.76 -12.49
C LYS A 160 -27.62 -28.23 -12.56
N GLN A 161 -26.80 -29.14 -12.04
CA GLN A 161 -27.10 -30.57 -11.98
C GLN A 161 -28.34 -30.83 -11.12
N ARG A 162 -28.36 -30.27 -9.90
CA ARG A 162 -29.51 -30.39 -8.99
C ARG A 162 -30.79 -29.78 -9.56
N ALA A 163 -30.70 -28.64 -10.26
CA ALA A 163 -31.87 -28.04 -10.92
C ALA A 163 -32.48 -28.97 -11.97
N LYS A 164 -31.63 -29.57 -12.83
CA LYS A 164 -32.08 -30.55 -13.84
C LYS A 164 -32.72 -31.79 -13.22
N GLU A 165 -32.14 -32.32 -12.14
CA GLU A 165 -32.69 -33.47 -11.41
C GLU A 165 -34.07 -33.16 -10.82
N LEU A 166 -34.21 -31.99 -10.18
CA LEU A 166 -35.49 -31.53 -9.63
C LEU A 166 -36.55 -31.33 -10.72
N ASP A 167 -36.19 -30.79 -11.88
CA ASP A 167 -37.12 -30.58 -12.99
C ASP A 167 -37.58 -31.90 -13.63
N LEU A 168 -36.67 -32.86 -13.80
CA LEU A 168 -37.01 -34.22 -14.25
C LEU A 168 -37.94 -34.91 -13.26
N GLN A 169 -37.66 -34.80 -11.96
CA GLN A 169 -38.50 -35.39 -10.90
C GLN A 169 -39.90 -34.78 -10.88
N LYS A 170 -40.02 -33.46 -11.06
CA LYS A 170 -41.32 -32.77 -11.18
C LYS A 170 -42.09 -33.22 -12.42
N THR A 171 -41.41 -33.31 -13.58
CA THR A 171 -42.02 -33.72 -14.85
C THR A 171 -42.51 -35.17 -14.79
N CYS A 172 -41.68 -36.08 -14.26
CA CYS A 172 -42.04 -37.48 -14.05
C CYS A 172 -43.21 -37.63 -13.07
N SER A 173 -43.20 -36.89 -11.95
CA SER A 173 -44.29 -36.90 -10.96
C SER A 173 -45.60 -36.36 -11.54
N ALA A 174 -45.54 -35.30 -12.35
CA ALA A 174 -46.70 -34.74 -13.06
C ALA A 174 -47.25 -35.73 -14.10
N TRP A 175 -46.37 -36.38 -14.87
CA TRP A 175 -46.76 -37.41 -15.83
C TRP A 175 -47.41 -38.61 -15.14
N TRP A 176 -46.80 -39.12 -14.07
CA TRP A 176 -47.36 -40.22 -13.26
C TRP A 176 -48.74 -39.86 -12.70
N SER A 177 -48.92 -38.64 -12.20
CA SER A 177 -50.20 -38.17 -11.68
C SER A 177 -51.27 -38.12 -12.78
N ARG A 178 -50.92 -37.65 -13.98
CA ARG A 178 -51.82 -37.59 -15.14
C ARG A 178 -52.22 -38.98 -15.64
N SER A 179 -51.26 -39.90 -15.70
CA SER A 179 -51.50 -41.31 -16.06
C SER A 179 -52.39 -42.02 -15.02
N LYS A 180 -52.22 -41.73 -13.73
CA LYS A 180 -53.10 -42.25 -12.65
C LYS A 180 -54.53 -41.74 -12.77
N ILE A 181 -54.71 -40.47 -13.10
CA ILE A 181 -56.04 -39.88 -13.33
C ILE A 181 -56.71 -40.54 -14.54
N SER A 182 -55.98 -40.67 -15.65
CA SER A 182 -56.46 -41.34 -16.88
C SER A 182 -56.88 -42.79 -16.63
N TRP A 183 -56.05 -43.57 -15.94
CA TRP A 183 -56.38 -44.95 -15.55
C TRP A 183 -57.60 -45.02 -14.62
N ARG A 184 -57.75 -44.10 -13.67
CA ARG A 184 -58.94 -44.03 -12.82
C ARG A 184 -60.20 -43.68 -13.61
N THR A 185 -60.15 -42.75 -14.56
CA THR A 185 -61.30 -42.40 -15.39
C THR A 185 -61.73 -43.53 -16.33
N LEU A 186 -60.78 -44.33 -16.83
CA LEU A 186 -61.06 -45.48 -17.70
C LEU A 186 -61.61 -46.71 -16.95
N ASN A 187 -61.20 -46.90 -15.69
CA ASN A 187 -61.62 -48.03 -14.86
C ASN A 187 -62.59 -47.65 -13.72
N SER A 188 -63.23 -46.48 -13.80
CA SER A 188 -64.35 -46.17 -12.91
C SER A 188 -65.56 -46.98 -13.38
N PRO A 189 -66.14 -47.86 -12.52
CA PRO A 189 -67.35 -48.57 -12.89
C PRO A 189 -68.44 -47.53 -13.14
N GLY A 190 -68.99 -47.51 -14.36
CA GLY A 190 -70.19 -46.74 -14.65
C GLY A 190 -71.33 -47.18 -13.72
N PHE A 191 -72.09 -46.20 -13.25
CA PHE A 191 -73.43 -46.41 -12.68
C PHE A 191 -74.30 -47.27 -13.62
#